data_AF-S7WXL0-F1
#
_entry.id   AF-S7WXL0-F1
#
_cell.length_a   1.000
_cell.length_b   1.000
_cell.length_c   1.000
_cell.angle_alpha   90.00
_cell.angle_beta   90.00
_cell.angle_gamma   90.00
#
_symmetry.space_group_name_H-M   'P 1'
#
loop_
_entity.id
_entity.type
_entity.pdbx_description
1 polymer ?
#
loop_
_entity_poly.entity_id
_entity_poly.type
_entity_poly.pdbx_seq_one_letter_code
_entity_poly.pdbx_strand_id
1 'polypeptide(L)' 'MMASKTKAIMQVHLDQQNNGGIGEDLLEYAETMSEALGMDTISIHKEMQNGDLNHLIATFNRYFGEYIELLDSDHSVGL' A
#
# COMPACT_ATOMS: atom_id res chain seq x y z
N MET A 1 -9.37 19.47 22.03
CA MET A 1 -8.65 19.51 20.76
C MET A 1 -8.83 18.16 20.10
N MET A 2 -9.58 18.07 19.00
CA MET A 2 -9.65 16.81 18.24
C MET A 2 -8.36 16.69 17.45
N ALA A 3 -7.50 15.73 17.78
CA ALA A 3 -6.40 15.36 16.90
C ALA A 3 -7.04 14.75 15.65
N SER A 4 -7.16 15.54 14.59
CA SER A 4 -7.47 15.00 13.27
C SER A 4 -6.33 14.04 12.94
N LYS A 5 -6.59 12.73 12.98
CA LYS A 5 -5.63 11.72 12.54
C LYS A 5 -5.48 11.90 11.03
N THR A 6 -4.54 12.74 10.62
CA THR A 6 -4.21 12.92 9.21
C THR A 6 -3.61 11.61 8.71
N LYS A 7 -4.27 10.96 7.76
CA LYS A 7 -3.67 9.82 7.04
C LYS A 7 -2.48 10.33 6.24
N ALA A 8 -1.41 9.55 6.18
CA ALA A 8 -0.32 9.84 5.27
C ALA A 8 -0.76 9.46 3.86
N ILE A 9 -0.57 10.33 2.88
CA ILE A 9 -0.91 10.01 1.49
C ILE A 9 0.32 9.34 0.87
N MET A 10 0.15 8.12 0.36
CA MET A 10 1.20 7.39 -0.34
C MET A 10 0.80 7.32 -1.81
N GLN A 11 1.47 8.13 -2.63
CA GLN A 11 1.25 8.10 -4.07
C GLN A 11 2.10 6.98 -4.67
N VAL A 12 1.44 5.93 -5.14
CA VAL A 12 2.11 4.84 -5.85
C VAL A 12 1.97 5.12 -7.34
N HIS A 13 3.09 5.18 -8.04
CA HIS A 13 3.08 5.22 -9.49
C HIS A 13 2.78 3.81 -9.99
N LEU A 14 1.49 3.53 -10.19
CA LEU A 14 1.03 2.32 -10.85
C LEU A 14 1.27 2.47 -12.35
N ASP A 15 2.54 2.42 -12.78
CA ASP A 15 2.84 2.31 -14.21
C ASP A 15 2.38 0.93 -14.69
N GLN A 16 1.15 0.88 -15.23
CA GLN A 16 0.53 -0.37 -15.70
C GLN A 16 1.30 -1.07 -16.83
N GLN A 17 2.36 -0.46 -17.37
CA GLN A 17 3.27 -1.13 -18.31
C GLN A 17 4.34 -1.98 -17.62
N ASN A 18 4.57 -1.81 -16.32
CA ASN A 18 5.56 -2.56 -15.55
C ASN A 18 5.01 -3.08 -14.22
N ASN A 19 4.06 -4.02 -14.31
CA ASN A 19 3.43 -4.68 -13.16
C ASN A 19 4.41 -5.35 -12.19
N GLY A 20 5.64 -5.66 -12.62
CA GLY A 20 6.67 -6.28 -11.78
C GLY A 20 7.22 -5.32 -10.73
N GLY A 21 7.56 -4.08 -11.12
CA GLY A 21 8.14 -3.10 -10.19
C GLY A 21 7.16 -2.66 -9.10
N ILE A 22 5.88 -2.52 -9.46
CA ILE A 22 4.82 -2.11 -8.51
C ILE A 22 4.68 -3.09 -7.35
N GLY A 23 4.72 -4.40 -7.63
CA GLY A 23 4.56 -5.42 -6.62
C GLY A 23 5.71 -5.43 -5.62
N GLU A 24 6.95 -5.25 -6.10
CA GLU A 24 8.14 -5.16 -5.27
C GLU A 24 8.12 -3.91 -4.38
N ASP A 25 7.79 -2.75 -4.95
CA ASP A 25 7.70 -1.48 -4.19
C ASP A 25 6.66 -1.57 -3.06
N LEU A 26 5.46 -2.10 -3.34
CA LEU A 26 4.40 -2.27 -2.34
C LEU A 26 4.79 -3.25 -1.23
N LEU A 27 5.56 -4.29 -1.54
CA LEU A 27 6.07 -5.23 -0.55
C LEU A 27 7.09 -4.56 0.39
N GLU A 28 8.03 -3.77 -0.15
CA GLU A 28 8.99 -3.01 0.64
C GLU A 28 8.30 -1.97 1.54
N TYR A 29 7.27 -1.29 1.02
CA TYR A 29 6.45 -0.39 1.82
C TYR A 29 5.70 -1.13 2.94
N ALA A 30 5.13 -2.29 2.65
CA ALA A 30 4.43 -3.08 3.65
C ALA A 30 5.36 -3.54 4.77
N GLU A 31 6.58 -3.95 4.44
CA GLU A 31 7.61 -4.31 5.42
C GLU A 31 7.94 -3.11 6.31
N THR A 32 8.34 -1.99 5.72
CA THR A 32 8.69 -0.77 6.47
C THR A 32 7.54 -0.29 7.37
N MET A 33 6.31 -0.31 6.86
CA MET A 33 5.14 0.14 7.61
C MET A 33 4.74 -0.83 8.72
N SER A 34 4.76 -2.12 8.46
CA SER A 34 4.45 -3.12 9.49
C SER A 34 5.47 -3.07 10.62
N GLU A 35 6.75 -2.87 10.32
CA GLU A 35 7.79 -2.65 11.34
C GLU A 35 7.54 -1.37 12.14
N ALA A 36 7.28 -0.25 11.46
CA ALA A 36 7.03 1.05 12.12
C ALA A 36 5.78 1.06 13.00
N LEU A 37 4.75 0.29 12.61
CA LEU A 37 3.49 0.16 13.35
C LEU A 37 3.51 -0.97 14.39
N GLY A 38 4.59 -1.77 14.45
CA GLY A 38 4.71 -2.92 15.36
C GLY A 38 3.72 -4.05 15.03
N MET A 39 3.39 -4.22 13.74
CA MET A 39 2.50 -5.27 13.24
C MET A 39 3.31 -6.55 12.90
N ASP A 40 2.60 -7.65 12.61
CA ASP A 40 3.25 -8.91 12.20
C ASP A 40 3.70 -8.85 10.73
N THR A 41 4.88 -8.28 10.52
CA THR A 41 5.52 -8.13 9.20
C THR A 41 5.59 -9.44 8.43
N ILE A 42 6.00 -10.53 9.08
CA ILE A 42 6.21 -11.83 8.41
C ILE A 42 4.89 -12.37 7.86
N SER A 43 3.83 -12.32 8.66
CA SER A 43 2.51 -12.81 8.25
C SER A 43 1.90 -11.92 7.15
N ILE A 44 1.99 -10.60 7.29
CA ILE A 44 1.46 -9.64 6.30
C ILE A 44 2.17 -9.83 4.96
N HIS A 45 3.51 -9.87 4.97
CA HIS A 45 4.32 -9.99 3.76
C HIS A 45 4.04 -11.32 3.05
N LYS A 46 3.88 -12.41 3.81
CA LYS A 46 3.49 -13.72 3.26
C LYS A 46 2.09 -13.70 2.63
N GLU A 47 1.11 -13.02 3.23
CA GLU A 47 -0.24 -12.88 2.65
C GLU A 47 -0.17 -12.07 1.36
N MET A 48 0.58 -10.97 1.34
CA MET A 48 0.75 -10.13 0.15
C MET A 48 1.38 -10.85 -1.05
N GLN A 49 2.25 -11.83 -0.80
CA GLN A 49 2.88 -12.64 -1.86
C GLN A 49 2.01 -13.81 -2.38
N ASN A 50 0.87 -14.11 -1.76
CA ASN A 50 0.05 -15.29 -2.08
C ASN A 50 -0.96 -15.08 -3.23
N GLY A 51 -0.73 -14.13 -4.14
CA GLY A 51 -1.68 -13.84 -5.21
C GLY A 51 -1.11 -13.01 -6.35
N ASP A 52 -2.01 -12.40 -7.12
CA ASP A 52 -1.67 -11.44 -8.17
C ASP A 52 -1.54 -10.01 -7.61
N LEU A 53 -1.19 -9.07 -8.49
CA LEU A 53 -1.04 -7.65 -8.11
C LEU A 53 -2.31 -7.08 -7.45
N ASN A 54 -3.50 -7.50 -7.87
CA ASN A 54 -4.76 -7.05 -7.28
C ASN A 54 -4.92 -7.56 -5.85
N HIS A 55 -4.57 -8.83 -5.61
CA HIS A 55 -4.53 -9.39 -4.26
C HIS A 55 -3.56 -8.64 -3.37
N LEU A 56 -2.36 -8.36 -3.88
CA LEU A 56 -1.32 -7.61 -3.16
C LEU A 56 -1.82 -6.21 -2.76
N ILE A 57 -2.42 -5.46 -3.68
CA ILE A 57 -3.00 -4.14 -3.41
C ILE A 57 -4.15 -4.23 -2.40
N ALA A 58 -5.04 -5.21 -2.53
CA ALA A 58 -6.17 -5.39 -1.63
C ALA A 58 -5.71 -5.74 -0.20
N THR A 59 -4.75 -6.65 -0.07
CA THR A 59 -4.16 -7.04 1.22
C THR A 59 -3.43 -5.86 1.85
N PHE A 60 -2.65 -5.11 1.08
CA PHE A 60 -1.99 -3.89 1.56
C PHE A 60 -3.00 -2.86 2.07
N ASN A 61 -4.04 -2.54 1.30
CA ASN A 61 -5.06 -1.58 1.70
C ASN A 61 -5.87 -2.06 2.92
N ARG A 62 -6.04 -3.37 3.09
CA ARG A 62 -6.70 -3.93 4.28
C ARG A 62 -5.88 -3.70 5.55
N TYR A 63 -4.56 -3.82 5.50
CA TYR A 63 -3.69 -3.62 6.67
C TYR A 63 -3.37 -2.14 6.92
N PHE A 64 -3.13 -1.38 5.85
CA PHE A 64 -2.58 -0.03 5.95
C PHE A 64 -3.55 1.07 5.54
N GLY A 65 -4.72 0.75 4.96
CA GLY A 65 -5.70 1.73 4.47
C GLY A 65 -6.27 2.67 5.53
N GLU A 66 -6.13 2.33 6.82
CA GLU A 66 -6.46 3.24 7.93
C GLU A 66 -5.39 4.32 8.16
N TYR A 67 -4.14 4.04 7.79
CA TYR A 67 -2.98 4.91 7.98
C TYR A 67 -2.59 5.65 6.71
N ILE A 68 -2.76 4.99 5.57
CA ILE A 68 -2.38 5.51 4.27
C ILE A 68 -3.49 5.37 3.24
N GLU A 69 -3.45 6.26 2.27
CA GLU A 69 -4.29 6.21 1.09
C GLU A 69 -3.39 5.98 -0.13
N LEU A 70 -3.69 4.90 -0.86
CA LEU A 70 -3.05 4.62 -2.15
C LEU A 70 -3.73 5.45 -3.22
N LEU A 71 -2.98 6.36 -3.84
CA LEU A 71 -3.43 7.08 -5.02
C LEU A 71 -2.85 6.44 -6.27
N ASP A 72 -3.75 6.04 -7.17
CA ASP A 72 -3.38 5.72 -8.55
C ASP A 72 -3.03 7.02 -9.27
N SER A 73 -1.81 7.10 -9.78
CA SER A 73 -1.29 8.28 -10.46
C SER A 73 -2.01 8.56 -11.78
N ASP A 74 -2.77 7.60 -12.31
CA ASP A 74 -3.59 7.78 -13.52
C ASP A 74 -4.98 8.38 -13.22
N HIS A 75 -5.34 8.55 -11.94
CA HIS A 75 -6.43 9.45 -11.55
C HIS A 75 -5.96 10.91 -11.62
N SER A 76 -5.64 11.33 -12.85
CA SER A 76 -5.90 12.72 -13.24
C SER A 76 -7.40 12.95 -13.03
N VAL A 77 -7.74 13.55 -11.89
CA VAL A 77 -9.08 14.07 -11.64
C VAL A 77 -9.33 15.10 -12.73
N GLY A 78 -9.97 14.65 -13.81
CA GLY A 78 -10.62 15.51 -14.77
C GLY A 78 -11.72 16.26 -14.03
N LEU A 79 -11.43 17.53 -13.71
CA LEU A 79 -12.45 18.54 -13.43
C LEU A 79 -13.33 18.75 -14.66
#